data_AF-A0A0C2ZA97-F1
#
_entry.id   AF-A0A0C2ZA97-F1
#
_cell.length_a   1.000
_cell.length_b   1.000
_cell.length_c   1.000
_cell.angle_alpha   90.00
_cell.angle_beta   90.00
_cell.angle_gamma   90.00
#
_symmetry.space_group_name_H-M   'P 1'
#
loop_
_entity.id
_entity.type
_entity.pdbx_description
1 polymer ?
#
loop_
_entity_poly.entity_id
_entity_poly.type
_entity_poly.pdbx_seq_one_letter_code
_entity_poly.pdbx_strand_id
1 'polypeptide(L)'
;MLRAIGEKILKILQFFAVFIFIIFEEVIWEGIAEPIYKKIRSLELLHKLEITLNKTHVYLVLFLFLLLFVGVEVAGFIAMVYFAQGFMILGTLLYLSKIPIAGFTFWVFRVSQDRFMEFRWFEYIYWKIVDFFDLIKESTIYKNILNQVVELKNAMKNIKNRYFSKNSLFFKNMKNLYLKVKVLWNKESSK
;
A
#
# COMPACT_ATOMS: atom_id res chain seq x y z
N MET A 1 -21.25 9.37 32.81
CA MET A 1 -20.04 10.02 32.24
C MET A 1 -19.05 9.01 31.63
N LEU A 2 -18.63 7.96 32.34
CA LEU A 2 -17.68 6.95 31.81
C LEU A 2 -18.12 6.27 30.50
N ARG A 3 -19.41 5.92 30.36
CA ARG A 3 -19.95 5.37 29.10
C ARG A 3 -19.85 6.36 27.92
N ALA A 4 -20.16 7.63 28.15
CA ALA A 4 -20.10 8.66 27.10
C ALA A 4 -18.65 8.98 26.67
N ILE A 5 -17.69 8.87 27.59
CA ILE A 5 -16.25 9.01 27.27
C ILE A 5 -15.77 7.78 26.49
N GLY A 6 -16.16 6.57 26.91
CA GLY A 6 -15.84 5.32 26.21
C GLY A 6 -16.37 5.30 24.77
N GLU A 7 -17.61 5.73 24.53
CA GLU A 7 -18.17 5.84 23.18
C GLU A 7 -17.43 6.86 22.30
N LYS A 8 -16.98 7.98 22.87
CA LYS A 8 -16.15 8.95 22.13
C LYS A 8 -14.79 8.37 21.75
N ILE A 9 -14.14 7.66 22.66
CA ILE A 9 -12.84 7.00 22.40
C ILE A 9 -13.01 5.92 21.33
N LEU A 10 -14.07 5.11 21.39
CA LEU A 10 -14.37 4.10 20.38
C LEU A 10 -14.61 4.74 19.01
N LYS A 11 -15.35 5.84 18.93
CA LYS A 11 -15.56 6.58 17.66
C LYS A 11 -14.25 7.13 17.08
N ILE A 12 -13.37 7.65 17.93
CA ILE A 12 -12.05 8.15 17.50
C ILE A 12 -11.18 6.99 17.00
N LEU A 13 -11.13 5.88 17.74
CA LEU A 13 -10.39 4.70 17.33
C LEU A 13 -10.94 4.13 16.01
N GLN A 14 -12.27 4.08 15.86
CA GLN A 14 -12.94 3.65 14.64
C GLN A 14 -12.60 4.58 13.47
N PHE A 15 -12.59 5.91 13.67
CA PHE A 15 -12.16 6.86 12.66
C PHE A 15 -10.72 6.59 12.21
N PHE A 16 -9.78 6.43 13.15
CA PHE A 16 -8.38 6.12 12.82
C PHE A 16 -8.24 4.78 12.09
N ALA A 17 -8.96 3.74 12.52
CA ALA A 17 -8.94 2.45 11.87
C ALA A 17 -9.44 2.52 10.42
N VAL A 18 -10.57 3.20 10.20
CA VAL A 18 -11.13 3.41 8.85
C VAL A 18 -10.20 4.26 7.99
N PHE A 19 -9.63 5.32 8.55
CA PHE A 19 -8.70 6.19 7.83
C PHE A 19 -7.43 5.45 7.39
N ILE A 20 -6.83 4.67 8.31
CA ILE A 20 -5.68 3.81 7.99
C ILE A 20 -6.07 2.81 6.91
N PHE A 21 -7.24 2.16 7.03
CA PHE A 21 -7.74 1.21 6.04
C PHE A 21 -7.86 1.85 4.64
N ILE A 22 -8.43 3.05 4.53
CA ILE A 22 -8.56 3.78 3.26
C ILE A 22 -7.18 4.15 2.69
N ILE A 23 -6.23 4.57 3.52
CA ILE A 23 -4.85 4.82 3.05
C ILE A 23 -4.23 3.53 2.49
N PHE A 24 -4.41 2.41 3.17
CA PHE A 24 -3.89 1.13 2.70
C PHE A 24 -4.55 0.69 1.38
N GLU A 25 -5.87 0.79 1.24
CA GLU A 25 -6.58 0.42 0.02
C GLU A 25 -6.28 1.39 -1.14
N GLU A 26 -6.43 2.69 -0.94
CA GLU A 26 -6.34 3.64 -2.06
C GLU A 26 -4.87 3.97 -2.39
N VAL A 27 -4.03 4.22 -1.38
CA VAL A 27 -2.66 4.71 -1.62
C VAL A 27 -1.70 3.56 -1.84
N ILE A 28 -1.74 2.56 -0.95
CA ILE A 28 -0.79 1.44 -1.01
C ILE A 28 -1.24 0.44 -2.07
N TRP A 29 -2.51 0.06 -2.09
CA TRP A 29 -2.98 -0.96 -3.03
C TRP A 29 -3.11 -0.42 -4.46
N GLU A 30 -3.92 0.60 -4.75
CA GLU A 30 -4.00 1.15 -6.12
C GLU A 30 -2.70 1.85 -6.57
N GLY A 31 -2.07 2.59 -5.67
CA GLY A 31 -0.90 3.43 -6.02
C GLY A 31 0.40 2.65 -6.22
N ILE A 32 0.63 1.60 -5.43
CA ILE A 32 1.91 0.87 -5.39
C ILE A 32 1.73 -0.61 -5.74
N ALA A 33 0.83 -1.32 -5.05
CA ALA A 33 0.72 -2.77 -5.19
C ALA A 33 0.19 -3.20 -6.55
N GLU A 34 -0.87 -2.58 -7.07
CA GLU A 34 -1.45 -2.91 -8.37
C GLU A 34 -0.48 -2.69 -9.56
N PRO A 35 0.19 -1.53 -9.71
CA PRO A 35 1.13 -1.33 -10.81
C PRO A 35 2.36 -2.22 -10.68
N ILE A 36 2.85 -2.48 -9.46
CA ILE A 36 3.93 -3.42 -9.22
C ILE A 36 3.46 -4.83 -9.58
N TYR A 37 2.30 -5.28 -9.12
CA TYR A 37 1.72 -6.58 -9.46
C TYR A 37 1.58 -6.76 -10.99
N LYS A 38 1.04 -5.76 -11.69
CA LYS A 38 0.92 -5.79 -13.16
C LYS A 38 2.28 -5.89 -13.85
N LYS A 39 3.30 -5.16 -13.39
CA LYS A 39 4.67 -5.23 -13.92
C LYS A 39 5.33 -6.56 -13.61
N ILE A 40 5.26 -7.04 -12.38
CA ILE A 40 5.92 -8.30 -12.00
C ILE A 40 5.21 -9.48 -12.69
N ARG A 41 3.88 -9.45 -12.90
CA ARG A 41 3.14 -10.48 -13.66
C ARG A 41 3.61 -10.63 -15.11
N SER A 42 4.18 -9.58 -15.70
CA SER A 42 4.77 -9.66 -17.05
C SER A 42 6.14 -10.34 -17.09
N LEU A 43 6.73 -10.70 -15.94
CA LEU A 43 8.02 -11.39 -15.88
C LEU A 43 7.82 -12.91 -16.01
N GLU A 44 8.52 -13.54 -16.95
CA GLU A 44 8.51 -14.99 -17.14
C GLU A 44 8.90 -15.79 -15.89
N LEU A 45 9.71 -15.18 -15.00
CA LEU A 45 10.11 -15.79 -13.72
C LEU A 45 8.91 -16.08 -12.82
N LEU A 46 7.93 -15.17 -12.74
CA LEU A 46 6.73 -15.40 -11.93
C LEU A 46 5.88 -16.53 -12.49
N HIS A 47 5.78 -16.65 -13.82
CA HIS A 47 5.00 -17.71 -14.44
C HIS A 47 5.59 -19.09 -14.13
N LYS A 48 6.92 -19.22 -14.17
CA LYS A 48 7.63 -20.46 -13.75
C LYS A 48 7.39 -20.76 -12.27
N LEU A 49 7.44 -19.75 -11.40
CA LEU A 49 7.16 -19.90 -9.97
C LEU A 49 5.70 -20.28 -9.72
N GLU A 50 4.74 -19.70 -10.43
CA GLU A 50 3.32 -20.02 -10.36
C GLU A 50 3.05 -21.49 -10.73
N ILE A 51 3.63 -21.97 -11.84
CA ILE A 51 3.54 -23.38 -12.24
C ILE A 51 4.15 -24.29 -11.16
N THR A 52 5.29 -23.89 -10.59
CA THR A 52 5.97 -24.65 -9.53
C THR A 52 5.11 -24.71 -8.26
N LEU A 53 4.56 -23.57 -7.84
CA LEU A 53 3.65 -23.49 -6.70
C LEU A 53 2.42 -24.36 -6.91
N ASN A 54 1.83 -24.36 -8.11
CA ASN A 54 0.64 -25.15 -8.44
C ASN A 54 0.91 -26.67 -8.43
N LYS A 55 2.11 -27.09 -8.84
CA LYS A 55 2.54 -28.51 -8.77
C LYS A 55 2.99 -28.94 -7.37
N THR A 56 3.34 -28.00 -6.52
CA THR A 56 3.81 -28.28 -5.15
C THR A 56 2.63 -28.67 -4.26
N HIS A 57 2.88 -29.61 -3.35
CA HIS A 57 1.89 -30.05 -2.37
C HIS A 57 1.36 -28.87 -1.53
N VAL A 58 0.03 -28.78 -1.41
CA VAL A 58 -0.65 -27.60 -0.85
C VAL A 58 -0.20 -27.27 0.59
N TYR A 59 0.11 -28.28 1.41
CA TYR A 59 0.60 -28.08 2.78
C TYR A 59 1.98 -27.39 2.83
N LEU A 60 2.87 -27.69 1.87
CA LEU A 60 4.18 -27.03 1.80
C LEU A 60 4.03 -25.57 1.37
N VAL A 61 3.13 -25.31 0.43
CA VAL A 61 2.83 -23.94 -0.02
C VAL A 61 2.20 -23.13 1.12
N LEU A 62 1.30 -23.74 1.89
CA LEU A 62 0.70 -23.12 3.07
C LEU A 62 1.73 -22.83 4.15
N PHE A 63 2.64 -23.77 4.43
CA PHE A 63 3.73 -23.57 5.37
C PHE A 63 4.66 -22.42 4.93
N LEU A 64 5.06 -22.39 3.66
CA LEU A 64 5.87 -21.30 3.10
C LEU A 64 5.15 -19.96 3.23
N PHE A 65 3.86 -19.91 2.88
CA PHE A 65 3.04 -18.71 3.02
C PHE A 65 3.00 -18.23 4.48
N LEU A 66 2.70 -19.11 5.44
CA LEU A 66 2.66 -18.77 6.85
C LEU A 66 4.01 -18.29 7.38
N LEU A 67 5.10 -18.93 6.97
CA LEU A 67 6.46 -18.52 7.35
C LEU A 67 6.78 -17.12 6.85
N LEU A 68 6.49 -16.83 5.58
CA LEU A 68 6.69 -15.50 4.99
C LEU A 68 5.81 -14.46 5.67
N PHE A 69 4.53 -14.79 5.90
CA PHE A 69 3.56 -13.92 6.55
C PHE A 69 4.00 -13.54 7.97
N VAL A 70 4.32 -14.54 8.80
CA VAL A 70 4.82 -14.32 10.17
C VAL A 70 6.12 -13.52 10.14
N GLY A 71 7.03 -13.81 9.21
CA GLY A 71 8.28 -13.07 9.07
C GLY A 71 8.08 -11.57 8.80
N VAL A 72 7.15 -11.22 7.91
CA VAL A 72 6.79 -9.82 7.60
C VAL A 72 6.16 -9.12 8.81
N GLU A 73 5.32 -9.81 9.57
CA GLU A 73 4.71 -9.26 10.79
C GLU A 73 5.74 -9.04 11.90
N VAL A 74 6.63 -10.02 12.12
CA VAL A 74 7.74 -9.89 13.08
C VAL A 74 8.66 -8.73 12.70
N ALA A 75 9.00 -8.58 11.42
CA ALA A 75 9.78 -7.44 10.94
C ALA A 75 9.07 -6.09 11.20
N GLY A 76 7.74 -6.07 11.05
CA GLY A 76 6.91 -4.91 11.39
C GLY A 76 6.96 -4.56 12.87
N PHE A 77 6.84 -5.56 13.75
CA PHE A 77 6.93 -5.39 15.19
C PHE A 77 8.32 -4.90 15.62
N ILE A 78 9.39 -5.48 15.06
CA ILE A 78 10.76 -5.05 15.33
C ILE A 78 10.99 -3.60 14.87
N ALA A 79 10.44 -3.20 13.71
CA ALA A 79 10.53 -1.81 13.25
C ALA A 79 9.84 -0.85 14.23
N MET A 80 8.69 -1.24 14.77
CA MET A 80 7.99 -0.48 15.81
C MET A 80 8.83 -0.34 17.09
N VAL A 81 9.51 -1.41 17.51
CA VAL A 81 10.45 -1.37 18.66
C VAL A 81 11.61 -0.40 18.38
N TYR A 82 12.20 -0.41 17.18
CA TYR A 82 13.25 0.54 16.83
C TYR A 82 12.76 2.00 16.84
N PHE A 83 11.54 2.26 16.38
CA PHE A 83 10.94 3.59 16.50
C PHE A 83 10.75 4.03 17.95
N ALA A 84 10.26 3.13 18.82
CA ALA A 84 10.10 3.41 20.25
C ALA A 84 11.45 3.71 20.95
N GLN A 85 12.53 3.10 20.47
CA GLN A 85 13.89 3.33 20.96
C GLN A 85 14.56 4.59 20.35
N GLY A 86 13.91 5.29 19.43
CA GLY A 86 14.44 6.49 18.77
C GLY A 86 15.33 6.20 17.55
N PHE A 87 15.52 4.94 17.15
CA PHE A 87 16.28 4.55 15.96
C PHE A 87 15.45 4.71 14.68
N MET A 88 15.10 5.95 14.34
CA MET A 88 14.18 6.28 13.24
C MET A 88 14.66 5.76 11.88
N ILE A 89 15.97 5.84 11.58
CA ILE A 89 16.53 5.40 10.29
C ILE A 89 16.42 3.88 10.15
N LEU A 90 16.85 3.12 11.16
CA LEU A 90 16.81 1.66 11.15
C LEU A 90 15.36 1.15 11.12
N GLY A 91 14.48 1.74 11.93
CA GLY A 91 13.05 1.44 11.88
C GLY A 91 12.45 1.68 10.49
N THR A 92 12.79 2.80 9.86
CA THR A 92 12.30 3.12 8.50
C THR A 92 12.83 2.15 7.45
N LEU A 93 14.13 1.85 7.46
CA LEU A 93 14.74 0.91 6.51
C LEU A 93 14.12 -0.48 6.65
N LEU A 94 13.95 -0.97 7.88
CA LEU A 94 13.33 -2.26 8.13
C LEU A 94 11.86 -2.27 7.66
N TYR A 95 11.10 -1.21 7.95
CA TYR A 95 9.72 -1.07 7.52
C TYR A 95 9.56 -1.00 5.99
N LEU A 96 10.46 -0.32 5.29
CA LEU A 96 10.47 -0.28 3.82
C LEU A 96 10.89 -1.62 3.22
N SER A 97 11.88 -2.30 3.83
CA SER A 97 12.40 -3.58 3.33
C SER A 97 11.37 -4.71 3.39
N LYS A 98 10.40 -4.65 4.32
CA LYS A 98 9.34 -5.66 4.39
C LYS A 98 8.28 -5.49 3.28
N ILE A 99 8.18 -4.33 2.62
CA ILE A 99 7.14 -4.06 1.62
C ILE A 99 7.25 -5.02 0.41
N PRO A 100 8.42 -5.23 -0.23
CA PRO A 100 8.55 -6.22 -1.30
C PRO A 100 8.23 -7.64 -0.85
N ILE A 101 8.64 -8.03 0.36
CA ILE A 101 8.39 -9.36 0.93
C ILE A 101 6.89 -9.56 1.17
N ALA A 102 6.19 -8.55 1.69
CA ALA A 102 4.75 -8.55 1.86
C ALA A 102 4.03 -8.68 0.51
N GLY A 103 4.48 -7.95 -0.51
CA GLY A 103 3.95 -8.04 -1.87
C GLY A 103 4.12 -9.45 -2.46
N PHE A 104 5.29 -10.08 -2.26
CA PHE A 104 5.53 -11.45 -2.69
C PHE A 104 4.67 -12.46 -1.91
N THR A 105 4.54 -12.30 -0.60
CA THR A 105 3.69 -13.14 0.27
C THR A 105 2.24 -13.08 -0.18
N PHE A 106 1.73 -11.87 -0.44
CA PHE A 106 0.39 -11.66 -0.97
C PHE A 106 0.21 -12.27 -2.36
N TRP A 107 1.23 -12.22 -3.21
CA TRP A 107 1.20 -12.89 -4.51
C TRP A 107 1.10 -14.42 -4.37
N VAL A 108 1.90 -15.04 -3.49
CA VAL A 108 1.82 -16.49 -3.19
C VAL A 108 0.42 -16.86 -2.69
N PHE A 109 -0.14 -16.06 -1.79
CA PHE A 109 -1.51 -16.21 -1.30
C PHE A 109 -2.50 -16.18 -2.46
N ARG A 110 -2.47 -15.14 -3.30
CA ARG A 110 -3.42 -14.97 -4.40
C ARG A 110 -3.38 -16.11 -5.41
N VAL A 111 -2.18 -16.59 -5.75
CA VAL A 111 -2.02 -17.72 -6.69
C VAL A 111 -2.51 -19.03 -6.08
N SER A 112 -2.36 -19.21 -4.77
CA SER A 112 -2.70 -20.47 -4.09
C SER A 112 -4.02 -20.41 -3.33
N GLN A 113 -4.77 -19.32 -3.45
CA GLN A 113 -5.94 -19.01 -2.65
C GLN A 113 -6.98 -20.14 -2.72
N ASP A 114 -7.34 -20.56 -3.94
CA ASP A 114 -8.35 -21.59 -4.16
C ASP A 114 -7.98 -22.91 -3.45
N ARG A 115 -6.69 -23.27 -3.48
CA ARG A 115 -6.16 -24.46 -2.81
C ARG A 115 -6.08 -24.29 -1.29
N PHE A 116 -5.85 -23.07 -0.81
CA PHE A 116 -5.89 -22.79 0.63
C PHE A 116 -7.31 -22.87 1.19
N MET A 117 -8.34 -22.56 0.40
CA MET A 117 -9.73 -22.70 0.82
C MET A 117 -10.15 -24.15 1.04
N GLU A 118 -9.42 -25.14 0.53
CA GLU A 118 -9.66 -26.56 0.84
C GLU A 118 -9.47 -26.85 2.34
N PHE A 119 -8.67 -26.04 3.05
CA PHE A 119 -8.52 -26.12 4.49
C PHE A 119 -9.66 -25.40 5.22
N ARG A 120 -10.56 -26.15 5.84
CA ARG A 120 -11.74 -25.61 6.55
C ARG A 120 -11.42 -24.51 7.57
N TRP A 121 -10.32 -24.64 8.30
CA TRP A 121 -9.91 -23.61 9.27
C TRP A 121 -9.46 -22.32 8.59
N PHE A 122 -8.80 -22.43 7.44
CA PHE A 122 -8.30 -21.31 6.66
C PHE A 122 -9.46 -20.58 6.00
N GLU A 123 -10.37 -21.33 5.37
CA GLU A 123 -11.62 -20.83 4.82
C GLU A 123 -12.44 -20.06 5.86
N TYR A 124 -12.61 -20.62 7.06
CA TYR A 124 -13.34 -19.97 8.14
C TYR A 124 -12.72 -18.61 8.51
N ILE A 125 -11.40 -18.56 8.73
CA ILE A 125 -10.71 -17.32 9.09
C ILE A 125 -10.81 -16.30 7.94
N TYR A 126 -10.62 -16.76 6.70
CA TYR A 126 -10.72 -15.90 5.53
C TYR A 126 -12.08 -15.21 5.44
N TRP A 127 -13.19 -15.96 5.53
CA TRP A 127 -14.52 -15.37 5.47
C TRP A 127 -14.79 -14.43 6.64
N LYS A 128 -14.29 -14.74 7.85
CA LYS A 128 -14.39 -13.80 8.98
C LYS A 128 -13.67 -12.48 8.73
N ILE A 129 -12.53 -12.51 8.06
CA ILE A 129 -11.80 -11.30 7.67
C ILE A 129 -12.58 -10.52 6.60
N VAL A 130 -13.13 -11.21 5.60
CA VAL A 130 -13.96 -10.58 4.55
C VAL A 130 -15.19 -9.92 5.16
N ASP A 131 -15.96 -10.63 5.99
CA ASP A 131 -17.13 -10.11 6.70
C ASP A 131 -16.76 -8.85 7.51
N PHE A 132 -15.61 -8.89 8.21
CA PHE A 132 -15.12 -7.75 8.98
C PHE A 132 -14.80 -6.54 8.10
N PHE A 133 -14.20 -6.75 6.92
CA PHE A 133 -13.95 -5.65 5.98
C PHE A 133 -15.23 -5.09 5.38
N ASP A 134 -16.22 -5.92 5.08
CA ASP A 134 -17.50 -5.46 4.58
C ASP A 134 -18.23 -4.61 5.64
N LEU A 135 -18.19 -5.00 6.91
CA LEU A 135 -18.70 -4.18 8.02
C LEU A 135 -18.00 -2.82 8.11
N ILE A 136 -16.69 -2.75 7.88
CA ILE A 136 -15.95 -1.49 7.83
C ILE A 136 -16.42 -0.63 6.66
N LYS A 137 -16.53 -1.22 5.46
CA LYS A 137 -16.91 -0.53 4.22
C LYS A 137 -18.35 -0.01 4.24
N GLU A 138 -19.25 -0.73 4.89
CA GLU A 138 -20.63 -0.31 5.04
C GLU A 138 -20.81 0.87 5.99
N SER A 139 -19.84 1.08 6.89
CA SER A 139 -19.88 2.17 7.87
C SER A 139 -19.97 3.54 7.20
N THR A 140 -20.78 4.43 7.79
CA THR A 140 -20.94 5.81 7.32
C THR A 140 -19.62 6.58 7.37
N ILE A 141 -18.75 6.25 8.32
CA ILE A 141 -17.41 6.83 8.47
C ILE A 141 -16.56 6.49 7.23
N TYR A 142 -16.54 5.23 6.79
CA TYR A 142 -15.80 4.83 5.59
C TYR A 142 -16.30 5.58 4.35
N LYS A 143 -17.61 5.58 4.10
CA LYS A 143 -18.21 6.25 2.94
C LYS A 143 -17.91 7.76 2.92
N ASN A 144 -17.98 8.42 4.08
CA ASN A 144 -17.68 9.85 4.18
C ASN A 144 -16.21 10.17 3.91
N ILE A 145 -15.28 9.39 4.47
CA ILE A 145 -13.85 9.60 4.24
C ILE A 145 -13.49 9.29 2.78
N LEU A 146 -14.04 8.22 2.21
CA LEU A 146 -13.82 7.85 0.81
C LEU A 146 -14.26 8.98 -0.13
N ASN A 147 -15.43 9.56 0.10
CA ASN A 147 -15.91 10.70 -0.69
C ASN A 147 -14.95 11.90 -0.61
N GLN A 148 -14.44 12.24 0.58
CA GLN A 148 -13.46 13.30 0.73
C GLN A 148 -12.14 13.01 -0.01
N VAL A 149 -11.67 11.76 0.03
CA VAL A 149 -10.47 11.33 -0.70
C VAL A 149 -10.67 11.44 -2.21
N VAL A 150 -11.83 11.03 -2.74
CA VAL A 150 -12.18 11.16 -4.15
C VAL A 150 -12.25 12.63 -4.58
N GLU A 151 -12.86 13.49 -3.76
CA GLU A 151 -12.91 14.94 -3.99
C GLU A 151 -11.50 15.55 -4.02
N LEU A 152 -10.62 15.17 -3.09
CA LEU A 152 -9.22 15.59 -3.07
C LEU A 152 -8.45 15.12 -4.30
N LYS A 153 -8.62 13.86 -4.73
CA LYS A 153 -8.01 13.29 -5.94
C LYS A 153 -8.45 14.09 -7.18
N ASN A 154 -9.73 14.44 -7.27
CA ASN A 154 -10.29 15.25 -8.35
C ASN A 154 -9.78 16.70 -8.32
N ALA A 155 -9.74 17.34 -7.14
CA ALA A 155 -9.18 18.68 -6.98
C ALA A 155 -7.70 18.72 -7.39
N MET A 156 -6.91 17.73 -6.97
CA MET A 156 -5.50 17.61 -7.32
C MET A 156 -5.31 17.38 -8.83
N LYS A 157 -6.15 16.55 -9.46
CA LYS A 157 -6.17 16.35 -10.92
C LYS A 157 -6.51 17.65 -11.67
N ASN A 158 -7.48 18.42 -11.17
CA ASN A 158 -7.86 19.71 -11.75
C ASN A 158 -6.74 20.75 -11.61
N ILE A 159 -6.08 20.83 -10.46
CA ILE A 159 -4.91 21.70 -10.23
C ILE A 159 -3.77 21.29 -11.17
N LYS A 160 -3.47 19.99 -11.28
CA LYS A 160 -2.45 19.46 -12.21
C LYS A 160 -2.77 19.85 -13.66
N ASN A 161 -4.02 19.73 -14.10
CA ASN A 161 -4.41 20.10 -15.45
C ASN A 161 -4.32 21.62 -15.68
N ARG A 162 -4.66 22.43 -14.68
CA ARG A 162 -4.64 23.89 -14.77
C ARG A 162 -3.23 24.49 -14.74
N TYR A 163 -2.35 23.97 -13.89
CA TYR A 163 -1.02 24.56 -13.64
C TYR A 163 0.16 23.75 -14.19
N PHE A 164 0.00 22.45 -14.44
CA PHE A 164 1.07 21.57 -14.93
C PHE A 164 0.80 21.01 -16.34
N SER A 165 -0.22 21.51 -17.04
CA SER A 165 -0.37 21.24 -18.48
C SER A 165 0.77 21.91 -19.26
N LYS A 166 1.23 21.26 -20.35
CA LYS A 166 2.34 21.75 -21.20
C LYS A 166 2.11 23.18 -21.74
N ASN A 167 0.86 23.63 -21.80
CA ASN A 167 0.46 24.96 -22.26
C ASN A 167 0.22 25.99 -21.14
N SER A 168 0.33 25.59 -19.87
CA SER A 168 0.11 26.50 -18.73
C SER A 168 1.20 27.56 -18.63
N LEU A 169 0.81 28.73 -18.15
CA LEU A 169 1.70 29.87 -17.90
C LEU A 169 2.81 29.51 -16.90
N PHE A 170 2.49 28.68 -15.90
CA PHE A 170 3.45 28.19 -14.91
C PHE A 170 4.51 27.27 -15.55
N PHE A 171 4.11 26.30 -16.37
CA PHE A 171 5.07 25.42 -17.07
C PHE A 171 5.97 26.19 -18.04
N LYS A 172 5.41 27.18 -18.77
CA LYS A 172 6.21 28.08 -19.63
C LYS A 172 7.23 28.89 -18.83
N ASN A 173 6.83 29.46 -17.69
CA ASN A 173 7.74 30.22 -16.82
C ASN A 173 8.83 29.34 -16.23
N MET A 174 8.50 28.13 -15.76
CA MET A 174 9.49 27.15 -15.28
C MET A 174 10.46 26.72 -16.38
N LYS A 175 9.97 26.45 -17.59
CA LYS A 175 10.81 26.11 -18.75
C LYS A 175 11.76 27.25 -19.09
N ASN A 176 11.28 28.50 -19.05
CA ASN A 176 12.10 29.68 -19.30
C ASN A 176 13.16 29.89 -18.21
N LEU A 177 12.83 29.64 -16.94
CA LEU A 177 13.81 29.68 -15.85
C LEU A 177 14.89 28.61 -16.01
N TYR A 178 14.50 27.36 -16.31
CA TYR A 178 15.45 26.28 -16.60
C TYR A 178 16.37 26.63 -17.77
N LEU A 179 15.82 27.17 -18.88
CA LEU A 179 16.63 27.59 -20.03
C LEU A 179 17.60 28.72 -19.67
N LYS A 180 17.16 29.72 -18.87
CA LYS A 180 18.04 30.79 -18.39
C LYS A 180 19.19 30.25 -17.54
N VAL A 181 18.90 29.36 -16.59
CA VAL A 181 19.92 28.74 -15.73
C VAL A 181 20.88 27.87 -16.55
N LYS A 182 20.36 27.09 -17.51
CA LYS A 182 21.19 26.26 -18.39
C LYS A 182 22.13 27.08 -19.26
N VAL A 183 21.67 28.23 -19.79
CA VAL A 183 22.52 29.15 -20.56
C VAL A 183 23.61 29.77 -19.70
N LEU A 184 23.29 30.17 -18.46
CA LEU A 184 24.27 30.68 -17.51
C LEU A 184 25.33 29.64 -17.18
N TRP A 185 24.92 28.39 -16.91
CA TRP A 185 25.83 27.30 -16.55
C TRP A 185 26.76 26.89 -17.69
N ASN A 186 26.26 26.84 -18.93
CA ASN A 186 27.08 26.56 -20.12
C ASN A 186 28.09 27.68 -20.42
N LYS A 187 27.77 28.94 -20.07
CA LYS A 187 28.65 30.10 -20.28
C LYS A 187 29.79 30.16 -19.25
N GLU A 188 29.57 29.58 -18.07
CA GLU A 188 30.58 29.42 -17.02
C GLU A 188 31.52 28.23 -17.29
N SER A 189 31.03 27.18 -17.95
CA SER A 189 31.82 25.98 -18.29
C SER A 189 32.66 26.10 -19.58
N SER A 190 32.60 27.24 -20.28
CA SER A 190 33.36 27.52 -21.51
C SER A 190 34.43 28.61 -21.33
N LYS A 191 34.73 28.99 -20.08
CA LYS A 191 35.86 29.83 -19.68
C LYS A 191 36.88 28.94 -18.98
#